data_AF-A0A0F9XE34-F1
#
_entry.id   AF-A0A0F9XE34-F1
#
_cell.length_a   1.000
_cell.length_b   1.000
_cell.length_c   1.000
_cell.angle_alpha   90.00
_cell.angle_beta   90.00
_cell.angle_gamma   90.00
#
_symmetry.space_group_name_H-M   'P 1'
#
loop_
_entity.id
_entity.type
_entity.pdbx_description
1 polymer ?
#
loop_
_entity_poly.entity_id
_entity_poly.type
_entity_poly.pdbx_seq_one_letter_code
_entity_poly.pdbx_strand_id
1 'polypeptide(L)'
;MAKLSLLHVLATLVACAAADGEVLRHPRQSCTHLKPPCIPGAEIISINGTELWNYTVAAVPGLLPSPVTGLDICAVDVVLTHPGAHDKVLVKVWMPLEGWNGRFQANGGVGYAAGELDLTLGPTIKQGYSSASTDAGVGFNPSSPEAWALRPDGSVNRDALINFSYRSVHDMALVGKEITEQFYGQKPKYSYWNGCSTGGRQAMVAAQRYPDLFDGILAGAPAIYWTTYVIAEQWPQVVMKMEKSFPSPCELKAFTDAAIAGCDGLDGIVDGVINDPDICHFNPYALVGRKIPCDGVNVTITEATASVVQKVLQGPFGPDGKSRWYGLNPGAALDSLTNTNVTHGKRVGLPFFVNDAWIRYWIAKDPSYDLSKIDYSTLDRLFVQSDKEYDAIIGTDNPNLSGFQKSGGKLLMWHGLSDQLIFPKGTVEYRNRVERLMGGSDKVNEFFRLFLAPGVDHCAGTPSLGAVPTDPLAALVNWVENKRAPLNLAAEIAGSQGGARIICPYPQIAMYIGGDTKSANSFKCV
;
A
#
# COMPACT_ATOMS: atom_id res chain seq x y z
N MET A 1 33.02 76.01 44.10
CA MET A 1 33.93 75.17 43.29
C MET A 1 33.41 73.74 43.32
N ALA A 2 33.48 73.06 42.17
CA ALA A 2 33.41 71.61 42.00
C ALA A 2 32.04 70.88 42.12
N LYS A 3 31.58 70.41 40.95
CA LYS A 3 31.29 69.00 40.54
C LYS A 3 30.12 68.18 41.13
N LEU A 4 29.64 67.31 40.21
CA LEU A 4 28.88 66.04 40.31
C LEU A 4 27.37 66.15 40.56
N SER A 5 26.52 65.79 39.59
CA SER A 5 26.11 64.43 39.11
C SER A 5 25.02 63.79 39.97
N LEU A 6 23.89 63.46 39.35
CA LEU A 6 23.07 62.29 39.72
C LEU A 6 22.23 61.83 38.51
N LEU A 7 22.36 60.55 38.17
CA LEU A 7 21.47 59.80 37.28
C LEU A 7 20.08 59.69 37.90
N HIS A 8 19.03 59.53 37.08
CA HIS A 8 18.06 58.43 37.18
C HIS A 8 17.28 58.27 35.86
N VAL A 9 17.04 57.00 35.52
CA VAL A 9 16.56 56.48 34.23
C VAL A 9 15.03 56.50 34.17
N LEU A 10 14.44 56.88 33.03
CA LEU A 10 13.05 56.58 32.68
C LEU A 10 12.95 56.01 31.26
N ALA A 11 12.13 54.97 31.14
CA ALA A 11 12.00 54.06 30.00
C ALA A 11 11.19 54.66 28.83
N THR A 12 11.59 54.31 27.61
CA THR A 12 10.79 54.46 26.39
C THR A 12 10.58 53.10 25.75
N LEU A 13 9.30 52.70 25.63
CA LEU A 13 8.88 51.54 24.85
C LEU A 13 9.16 51.79 23.37
N VAL A 14 9.82 50.82 22.71
CA VAL A 14 9.84 50.71 21.25
C VAL A 14 9.10 49.43 20.88
N ALA A 15 7.96 49.58 20.20
CA ALA A 15 7.23 48.48 19.60
C ALA A 15 8.02 47.96 18.38
N CYS A 16 8.45 46.70 18.43
CA CYS A 16 8.93 45.98 17.26
C CYS A 16 7.72 45.39 16.54
N ALA A 17 7.42 45.88 15.34
CA ALA A 17 6.48 45.24 14.43
C ALA A 17 6.98 43.82 14.10
N ALA A 18 6.10 42.84 14.27
CA ALA A 18 6.32 41.49 13.76
C ALA A 18 6.32 41.55 12.24
N ALA A 19 7.34 40.98 11.61
CA ALA A 19 7.35 40.73 10.18
C ALA A 19 6.34 39.60 9.91
N ASP A 20 5.21 39.94 9.29
CA ASP A 20 4.32 38.97 8.68
C ASP A 20 5.11 38.19 7.62
N GLY A 21 5.10 36.85 7.72
CA GLY A 21 5.68 35.99 6.69
C GLY A 21 4.91 36.16 5.39
N GLU A 22 5.54 36.76 4.37
CA GLU A 22 4.98 36.82 3.03
C GLU A 22 4.73 35.39 2.52
N VAL A 23 3.45 35.04 2.36
CA VAL A 23 3.01 33.89 1.59
C VAL A 23 3.46 34.13 0.15
N LEU A 24 4.44 33.36 -0.32
CA LEU A 24 4.94 33.43 -1.70
C LEU A 24 3.78 33.19 -2.67
N ARG A 25 3.26 34.26 -3.27
CA ARG A 25 2.26 34.19 -4.34
C ARG A 25 2.97 33.92 -5.66
N HIS A 26 2.96 32.66 -6.10
CA HIS A 26 3.38 32.34 -7.45
C HIS A 26 2.40 32.97 -8.47
N PRO A 27 2.88 33.63 -9.53
CA PRO A 27 2.04 34.03 -10.64
C PRO A 27 1.44 32.77 -11.27
N ARG A 28 0.11 32.70 -11.35
CA ARG A 28 -0.64 31.51 -11.79
C ARG A 28 -1.49 31.82 -13.01
N GLN A 29 -1.61 30.84 -13.91
CA GLN A 29 -2.61 30.90 -14.97
C GLN A 29 -4.01 30.60 -14.40
N SER A 30 -5.05 31.09 -15.07
CA SER A 30 -6.43 30.69 -14.74
C SER A 30 -6.60 29.19 -14.95
N CYS A 31 -7.26 28.51 -14.01
CA CYS A 31 -7.59 27.09 -14.13
C CYS A 31 -8.35 26.76 -15.42
N THR A 32 -9.18 27.69 -15.88
CA THR A 32 -10.00 27.53 -17.09
C THR A 32 -9.23 27.70 -18.41
N HIS A 33 -7.98 28.19 -18.36
CA HIS A 33 -7.17 28.50 -19.55
C HIS A 33 -6.02 27.50 -19.77
N LEU A 34 -5.99 26.41 -19.01
CA LEU A 34 -5.02 25.33 -19.21
C LEU A 34 -5.28 24.61 -20.54
N LYS A 35 -4.21 24.19 -21.20
CA LYS A 35 -4.24 23.56 -22.52
C LYS A 35 -4.18 22.03 -22.40
N PRO A 36 -4.76 21.30 -23.36
CA PRO A 36 -4.62 19.85 -23.44
C PRO A 36 -3.13 19.43 -23.38
N PRO A 37 -2.75 18.52 -22.45
CA PRO A 37 -1.36 18.05 -22.33
C PRO A 37 -0.97 17.13 -23.50
N CYS A 38 0.33 17.02 -23.78
CA CYS A 38 0.85 16.17 -24.84
C CYS A 38 1.39 14.85 -24.27
N ILE A 39 0.63 13.77 -24.43
CA ILE A 39 0.96 12.46 -23.85
C ILE A 39 1.29 11.48 -24.97
N PRO A 40 2.54 10.97 -25.07
CA PRO A 40 2.91 10.03 -26.11
C PRO A 40 2.03 8.78 -26.12
N GLY A 41 1.37 8.52 -27.25
CA GLY A 41 0.50 7.36 -27.43
C GLY A 41 -0.94 7.54 -26.95
N ALA A 42 -1.32 8.72 -26.45
CA ALA A 42 -2.68 9.05 -26.06
C ALA A 42 -3.20 10.31 -26.77
N GLU A 43 -4.52 10.39 -26.92
CA GLU A 43 -5.25 11.52 -27.46
C GLU A 43 -6.11 12.14 -26.35
N ILE A 44 -6.01 13.46 -26.16
CA ILE A 44 -6.83 14.17 -25.18
C ILE A 44 -8.22 14.42 -25.77
N ILE A 45 -9.24 13.88 -25.11
CA ILE A 45 -10.65 14.09 -25.46
C ILE A 45 -11.14 15.43 -24.92
N SER A 46 -10.83 15.71 -23.64
CA SER A 46 -11.27 16.95 -23.00
C SER A 46 -10.38 17.34 -21.83
N ILE A 47 -10.33 18.64 -21.57
CA ILE A 47 -9.76 19.23 -20.35
C ILE A 47 -10.80 20.19 -19.75
N ASN A 48 -11.04 20.09 -18.45
CA ASN A 48 -11.92 21.00 -17.73
C ASN A 48 -11.28 21.42 -16.41
N GLY A 49 -10.99 22.71 -16.26
CA GLY A 49 -10.39 23.28 -15.05
C GLY A 49 -11.36 24.18 -14.31
N THR A 50 -11.46 24.02 -13.00
CA THR A 50 -12.36 24.80 -12.12
C THR A 50 -11.62 25.22 -10.87
N GLU A 51 -11.77 26.49 -10.46
CA GLU A 51 -11.36 26.93 -9.13
C GLU A 51 -12.45 26.58 -8.11
N LEU A 52 -12.07 25.87 -7.06
CA LEU A 52 -12.95 25.53 -5.96
C LEU A 52 -12.40 26.17 -4.68
N TRP A 53 -13.24 26.97 -4.02
CA TRP A 53 -12.89 27.72 -2.82
C TRP A 53 -13.59 27.12 -1.61
N ASN A 54 -12.87 27.00 -0.49
CA ASN A 54 -13.32 26.38 0.75
C ASN A 54 -13.97 24.99 0.52
N TYR A 55 -13.41 24.23 -0.42
CA TYR A 55 -13.91 22.92 -0.80
C TYR A 55 -13.69 21.92 0.34
N THR A 56 -14.58 20.93 0.42
CA THR A 56 -14.51 19.85 1.41
C THR A 56 -14.60 18.50 0.71
N VAL A 57 -13.60 17.66 0.95
CA VAL A 57 -13.68 16.22 0.65
C VAL A 57 -14.34 15.56 1.85
N ALA A 58 -15.51 14.96 1.62
CA ALA A 58 -16.25 14.26 2.67
C ALA A 58 -15.50 13.01 3.13
N ALA A 59 -15.62 12.70 4.43
CA ALA A 59 -15.12 11.42 4.95
C ALA A 59 -15.87 10.25 4.29
N VAL A 60 -15.12 9.17 4.05
CA VAL A 60 -15.66 7.89 3.62
C VAL A 60 -15.13 6.85 4.61
N PRO A 61 -15.97 6.29 5.49
CA PRO A 61 -15.53 5.32 6.49
C PRO A 61 -14.70 4.20 5.85
N GLY A 62 -13.52 3.93 6.41
CA GLY A 62 -12.58 2.92 5.92
C GLY A 62 -11.59 3.40 4.85
N LEU A 63 -11.86 4.49 4.13
CA LEU A 63 -10.95 5.04 3.10
C LEU A 63 -10.40 6.42 3.49
N LEU A 64 -11.28 7.30 3.96
CA LEU A 64 -10.95 8.63 4.48
C LEU A 64 -11.68 8.84 5.82
N PRO A 65 -11.01 8.63 6.97
CA PRO A 65 -11.68 8.57 8.28
C PRO A 65 -12.22 9.92 8.75
N SER A 66 -11.75 11.04 8.21
CA SER A 66 -12.16 12.38 8.60
C SER A 66 -12.20 13.30 7.38
N PRO A 67 -13.15 14.24 7.32
CA PRO A 67 -13.27 15.11 6.16
C PRO A 67 -12.06 16.05 6.06
N VAL A 68 -11.66 16.38 4.84
CA VAL A 68 -10.63 17.37 4.58
C VAL A 68 -11.31 18.67 4.13
N THR A 69 -11.29 19.67 5.00
CA THR A 69 -11.98 20.95 4.81
C THR A 69 -11.02 22.10 4.51
N GLY A 70 -11.56 23.22 4.01
CA GLY A 70 -10.80 24.44 3.76
C GLY A 70 -9.74 24.24 2.68
N LEU A 71 -10.14 23.63 1.56
CA LEU A 71 -9.30 23.42 0.39
C LEU A 71 -9.62 24.49 -0.66
N ASP A 72 -8.64 25.36 -0.95
CA ASP A 72 -8.69 26.31 -2.07
C ASP A 72 -7.84 25.75 -3.20
N ILE A 73 -8.49 25.23 -4.26
CA ILE A 73 -7.85 24.39 -5.26
C ILE A 73 -8.21 24.78 -6.69
N CYS A 74 -7.26 24.57 -7.58
CA CYS A 74 -7.49 24.40 -9.00
C CYS A 74 -7.72 22.90 -9.27
N ALA A 75 -8.95 22.52 -9.59
CA ALA A 75 -9.31 21.14 -9.92
C ALA A 75 -9.43 20.98 -11.44
N VAL A 76 -8.63 20.08 -12.02
CA VAL A 76 -8.57 19.84 -13.46
C VAL A 76 -8.87 18.38 -13.76
N ASP A 77 -9.87 18.16 -14.60
CA ASP A 77 -10.21 16.85 -15.14
C ASP A 77 -9.68 16.75 -16.57
N VAL A 78 -8.80 15.79 -16.83
CA VAL A 78 -8.29 15.46 -18.16
C VAL A 78 -8.83 14.09 -18.55
N VAL A 79 -9.55 14.01 -19.67
CA VAL A 79 -10.03 12.75 -20.24
C VAL A 79 -9.22 12.44 -21.48
N LEU A 80 -8.64 11.24 -21.54
CA LEU A 80 -7.83 10.77 -22.66
C LEU A 80 -8.29 9.39 -23.17
N THR A 81 -7.84 9.03 -24.37
CA THR A 81 -8.03 7.72 -24.99
C THR A 81 -6.76 7.27 -25.71
N HIS A 82 -6.64 5.97 -25.95
CA HIS A 82 -5.52 5.41 -26.71
C HIS A 82 -5.98 4.87 -28.06
N PRO A 83 -5.27 5.16 -29.17
CA PRO A 83 -5.60 4.63 -30.48
C PRO A 83 -5.79 3.10 -30.46
N GLY A 84 -6.98 2.63 -30.86
CA GLY A 84 -7.34 1.21 -30.91
C GLY A 84 -7.79 0.57 -29.59
N ALA A 85 -7.68 1.24 -28.44
CA ALA A 85 -8.08 0.70 -27.15
C ALA A 85 -9.58 0.88 -26.83
N HIS A 86 -10.25 1.83 -27.49
CA HIS A 86 -11.65 2.23 -27.22
C HIS A 86 -11.92 2.55 -25.74
N ASP A 87 -10.93 3.09 -25.04
CA ASP A 87 -11.00 3.45 -23.63
C ASP A 87 -11.30 4.94 -23.42
N LYS A 88 -11.73 5.29 -22.21
CA LYS A 88 -11.80 6.67 -21.72
C LYS A 88 -11.20 6.68 -20.33
N VAL A 89 -10.06 7.35 -20.18
CA VAL A 89 -9.33 7.43 -18.92
C VAL A 89 -9.46 8.83 -18.36
N LEU A 90 -9.92 8.94 -17.12
CA LEU A 90 -9.93 10.18 -16.36
C LEU A 90 -8.64 10.28 -15.55
N VAL A 91 -7.95 11.41 -15.69
CA VAL A 91 -6.90 11.87 -14.78
C VAL A 91 -7.39 13.15 -14.11
N LYS A 92 -7.52 13.13 -12.79
CA LYS A 92 -7.75 14.33 -11.99
C LYS A 92 -6.43 14.89 -11.50
N VAL A 93 -6.25 16.19 -11.67
CA VAL A 93 -5.09 16.95 -11.18
C VAL A 93 -5.58 18.08 -10.30
N TRP A 94 -5.19 18.08 -9.04
CA TRP A 94 -5.48 19.17 -8.11
C TRP A 94 -4.20 19.96 -7.82
N MET A 95 -4.33 21.27 -7.72
CA MET A 95 -3.21 22.17 -7.41
C MET A 95 -3.68 23.19 -6.37
N PRO A 96 -2.94 23.41 -5.26
CA PRO A 96 -3.29 24.42 -4.28
C PRO A 96 -3.31 25.81 -4.92
N LEU A 97 -4.36 26.60 -4.68
CA LEU A 97 -4.35 28.00 -5.10
C LEU A 97 -3.23 28.74 -4.35
N GLU A 98 -3.05 28.51 -3.06
CA GLU A 98 -1.97 29.09 -2.27
C GLU A 98 -1.17 28.01 -1.54
N GLY A 99 0.10 28.30 -1.22
CA GLY A 99 0.96 27.40 -0.44
C GLY A 99 1.44 26.13 -1.16
N TRP A 100 1.56 26.15 -2.50
CA TRP A 100 2.24 25.06 -3.20
C TRP A 100 3.70 24.98 -2.79
N ASN A 101 4.14 23.81 -2.35
CA ASN A 101 5.48 23.55 -1.83
C ASN A 101 6.51 23.20 -2.93
N GLY A 102 6.14 23.32 -4.20
CA GLY A 102 6.99 23.00 -5.35
C GLY A 102 7.08 21.51 -5.68
N ARG A 103 6.31 20.64 -5.00
CA ARG A 103 6.32 19.19 -5.20
C ARG A 103 5.05 18.72 -5.92
N PHE A 104 5.22 17.67 -6.73
CA PHE A 104 4.13 16.90 -7.32
C PHE A 104 4.03 15.54 -6.62
N GLN A 105 2.82 15.03 -6.38
CA GLN A 105 2.57 13.68 -5.87
C GLN A 105 1.49 12.97 -6.70
N ALA A 106 1.82 11.79 -7.23
CA ALA A 106 0.86 10.86 -7.80
C ALA A 106 0.38 9.88 -6.72
N ASN A 107 -0.92 9.59 -6.71
CA ASN A 107 -1.52 8.64 -5.77
C ASN A 107 -2.03 7.39 -6.49
N GLY A 108 -1.75 6.24 -5.89
CA GLY A 108 -2.23 4.94 -6.39
C GLY A 108 -3.67 4.61 -5.96
N GLY A 109 -4.11 3.41 -6.33
CA GLY A 109 -5.43 2.88 -5.99
C GLY A 109 -5.41 1.70 -5.01
N VAL A 110 -6.56 1.03 -4.92
CA VAL A 110 -6.83 -0.06 -3.97
C VAL A 110 -7.70 -1.13 -4.62
N GLY A 111 -7.42 -2.41 -4.38
CA GLY A 111 -8.13 -3.52 -5.03
C GLY A 111 -8.13 -3.36 -6.55
N TYR A 112 -9.31 -3.41 -7.17
CA TYR A 112 -9.52 -3.22 -8.61
C TYR A 112 -9.76 -1.77 -9.06
N ALA A 113 -9.66 -0.79 -8.15
CA ALA A 113 -9.68 0.63 -8.50
C ALA A 113 -8.24 1.12 -8.74
N ALA A 114 -8.00 1.81 -9.87
CA ALA A 114 -6.67 2.30 -10.21
C ALA A 114 -6.22 3.52 -9.41
N GLY A 115 -7.16 4.23 -8.79
CA GLY A 115 -6.95 5.40 -7.95
C GLY A 115 -8.24 5.76 -7.21
N GLU A 116 -8.12 6.53 -6.14
CA GLU A 116 -9.25 6.90 -5.27
C GLU A 116 -9.68 8.37 -5.43
N LEU A 117 -9.10 9.07 -6.42
CA LEU A 117 -9.41 10.44 -6.80
C LEU A 117 -9.42 11.39 -5.58
N ASP A 118 -10.52 12.07 -5.36
CA ASP A 118 -10.68 13.14 -4.37
C ASP A 118 -10.28 12.67 -2.96
N LEU A 119 -10.45 11.38 -2.64
CA LEU A 119 -10.10 10.79 -1.34
C LEU A 119 -8.60 10.83 -1.05
N THR A 120 -7.75 10.71 -2.06
CA THR A 120 -6.28 10.82 -1.92
C THR A 120 -5.78 12.22 -2.31
N LEU A 121 -6.46 12.90 -3.24
CA LEU A 121 -6.12 14.26 -3.65
C LEU A 121 -6.31 15.26 -2.50
N GLY A 122 -7.42 15.19 -1.75
CA GLY A 122 -7.73 16.12 -0.66
C GLY A 122 -6.63 16.19 0.41
N PRO A 123 -6.27 15.07 1.07
CA PRO A 123 -5.20 15.04 2.05
C PRO A 123 -3.84 15.50 1.48
N THR A 124 -3.51 15.09 0.25
CA THR A 124 -2.24 15.43 -0.41
C THR A 124 -2.12 16.93 -0.66
N ILE A 125 -3.19 17.55 -1.15
CA ILE A 125 -3.26 18.98 -1.42
C ILE A 125 -3.19 19.80 -0.14
N LYS A 126 -3.79 19.31 0.95
CA LYS A 126 -3.69 19.96 2.27
C LYS A 126 -2.24 20.07 2.76
N GLN A 127 -1.36 19.18 2.31
CA GLN A 127 0.09 19.20 2.60
C GLN A 127 0.89 20.10 1.63
N GLY A 128 0.22 20.79 0.70
CA GLY A 128 0.83 21.76 -0.22
C GLY A 128 1.41 21.15 -1.49
N TYR A 129 1.20 19.87 -1.78
CA TYR A 129 1.60 19.26 -3.05
C TYR A 129 0.64 19.63 -4.17
N SER A 130 1.09 19.69 -5.43
CA SER A 130 0.17 19.42 -6.55
C SER A 130 0.02 17.91 -6.68
N SER A 131 -1.16 17.44 -7.07
CA SER A 131 -1.52 16.04 -6.90
C SER A 131 -2.29 15.48 -8.09
N ALA A 132 -2.06 14.21 -8.44
CA ALA A 132 -2.82 13.51 -9.46
C ALA A 132 -3.31 12.13 -9.01
N SER A 133 -4.46 11.72 -9.55
CA SER A 133 -5.05 10.38 -9.41
C SER A 133 -5.83 10.03 -10.69
N THR A 134 -5.92 8.76 -11.04
CA THR A 134 -6.62 8.31 -12.27
C THR A 134 -7.57 7.14 -12.01
N ASP A 135 -8.64 7.04 -12.80
CA ASP A 135 -9.52 5.87 -12.83
C ASP A 135 -9.01 4.77 -13.78
N ALA A 136 -7.95 5.04 -14.55
CA ALA A 136 -7.41 4.18 -15.60
C ALA A 136 -8.45 3.66 -16.63
N GLY A 137 -9.61 4.33 -16.74
CA GLY A 137 -10.75 3.85 -17.52
C GLY A 137 -11.37 2.54 -17.01
N VAL A 138 -11.08 2.14 -15.77
CA VAL A 138 -11.65 0.95 -15.10
C VAL A 138 -12.66 1.31 -14.01
N GLY A 139 -12.85 2.61 -13.76
CA GLY A 139 -13.78 3.13 -12.75
C GLY A 139 -13.23 3.03 -11.33
N PHE A 140 -14.15 3.09 -10.35
CA PHE A 140 -13.82 3.32 -8.94
C PHE A 140 -14.23 2.20 -8.00
N ASN A 141 -14.75 1.08 -8.52
CA ASN A 141 -15.15 -0.03 -7.66
C ASN A 141 -13.91 -0.86 -7.28
N PRO A 142 -13.42 -0.77 -6.03
CA PRO A 142 -12.23 -1.53 -5.65
C PRO A 142 -12.54 -3.02 -5.51
N SER A 143 -13.80 -3.40 -5.30
CA SER A 143 -14.20 -4.75 -4.90
C SER A 143 -14.57 -5.65 -6.06
N SER A 144 -14.75 -5.12 -7.27
CA SER A 144 -15.12 -5.93 -8.43
C SER A 144 -14.66 -5.30 -9.75
N PRO A 145 -14.05 -6.10 -10.64
CA PRO A 145 -13.68 -5.67 -11.98
C PRO A 145 -14.72 -6.02 -13.05
N GLU A 146 -15.90 -6.52 -12.66
CA GLU A 146 -16.94 -7.01 -13.56
C GLU A 146 -17.26 -6.05 -14.72
N ALA A 147 -17.33 -4.75 -14.41
CA ALA A 147 -17.70 -3.72 -15.37
C ALA A 147 -16.68 -3.52 -16.51
N TRP A 148 -15.45 -4.03 -16.37
CA TRP A 148 -14.36 -3.73 -17.29
C TRP A 148 -13.46 -4.91 -17.66
N ALA A 149 -13.48 -6.02 -16.91
CA ALA A 149 -12.55 -7.14 -17.12
C ALA A 149 -12.83 -7.94 -18.41
N LEU A 150 -14.11 -8.17 -18.71
CA LEU A 150 -14.56 -8.87 -19.91
C LEU A 150 -15.34 -7.93 -20.83
N ARG A 151 -15.22 -8.15 -22.14
CA ARG A 151 -16.03 -7.51 -23.17
C ARG A 151 -17.41 -8.20 -23.26
N PRO A 152 -18.40 -7.57 -23.91
CA PRO A 152 -19.73 -8.19 -24.10
C PRO A 152 -19.72 -9.56 -24.79
N ASP A 153 -18.67 -9.86 -25.57
CA ASP A 153 -18.48 -11.16 -26.23
C ASP A 153 -17.82 -12.23 -25.34
N GLY A 154 -17.56 -11.91 -24.06
CA GLY A 154 -16.89 -12.79 -23.09
C GLY A 154 -15.37 -12.83 -23.22
N SER A 155 -14.76 -12.12 -24.17
CA SER A 155 -13.30 -12.02 -24.28
C SER A 155 -12.72 -11.06 -23.24
N VAL A 156 -11.47 -11.27 -22.84
CA VAL A 156 -10.79 -10.36 -21.90
C VAL A 156 -10.59 -8.99 -22.54
N ASN A 157 -10.97 -7.95 -21.81
CA ASN A 157 -10.69 -6.57 -22.17
C ASN A 157 -9.23 -6.24 -21.85
N ARG A 158 -8.33 -6.63 -22.76
CA ARG A 158 -6.88 -6.50 -22.58
C ARG A 158 -6.42 -5.05 -22.39
N ASP A 159 -7.09 -4.09 -23.05
CA ASP A 159 -6.73 -2.67 -22.96
C ASP A 159 -7.04 -2.08 -21.59
N ALA A 160 -8.19 -2.42 -21.00
CA ALA A 160 -8.52 -2.05 -19.63
C ALA A 160 -7.54 -2.67 -18.63
N LEU A 161 -7.17 -3.95 -18.82
CA LEU A 161 -6.14 -4.58 -18.00
C LEU A 161 -4.78 -3.87 -18.14
N ILE A 162 -4.37 -3.47 -19.35
CA ILE A 162 -3.13 -2.71 -19.58
C ILE A 162 -3.16 -1.35 -18.90
N ASN A 163 -4.29 -0.64 -18.95
CA ASN A 163 -4.48 0.63 -18.24
C ASN A 163 -4.28 0.46 -16.74
N PHE A 164 -5.02 -0.46 -16.14
CA PHE A 164 -4.92 -0.78 -14.71
C PHE A 164 -3.50 -1.23 -14.33
N SER A 165 -2.87 -2.02 -15.20
CA SER A 165 -1.56 -2.63 -14.91
C SER A 165 -0.44 -1.61 -14.95
N TYR A 166 -0.28 -0.83 -16.03
CA TYR A 166 0.87 0.06 -16.14
C TYR A 166 0.68 1.34 -16.93
N ARG A 167 -0.19 1.37 -17.95
CA ARG A 167 -0.24 2.49 -18.89
C ARG A 167 -0.69 3.79 -18.18
N SER A 168 -1.73 3.70 -17.36
CA SER A 168 -2.26 4.89 -16.67
C SER A 168 -1.36 5.41 -15.53
N VAL A 169 -0.41 4.61 -15.03
CA VAL A 169 0.64 5.10 -14.11
C VAL A 169 1.51 6.14 -14.81
N HIS A 170 1.90 5.84 -16.05
CA HIS A 170 2.70 6.74 -16.89
C HIS A 170 1.91 7.97 -17.31
N ASP A 171 0.70 7.78 -17.85
CA ASP A 171 -0.09 8.88 -18.39
C ASP A 171 -0.47 9.88 -17.30
N MET A 172 -0.90 9.39 -16.13
CA MET A 172 -1.22 10.22 -14.97
C MET A 172 -0.03 11.07 -14.53
N ALA A 173 1.18 10.50 -14.50
CA ALA A 173 2.38 11.24 -14.09
C ALA A 173 2.70 12.36 -15.07
N LEU A 174 2.63 12.10 -16.37
CA LEU A 174 2.89 13.10 -17.41
C LEU A 174 1.82 14.19 -17.41
N VAL A 175 0.54 13.83 -17.41
CA VAL A 175 -0.59 14.77 -17.32
C VAL A 175 -0.46 15.65 -16.08
N GLY A 176 -0.26 15.04 -14.90
CA GLY A 176 -0.17 15.77 -13.64
C GLY A 176 0.97 16.79 -13.61
N LYS A 177 2.16 16.41 -14.12
CA LYS A 177 3.33 17.30 -14.17
C LYS A 177 3.16 18.42 -15.19
N GLU A 178 2.64 18.13 -16.38
CA GLU A 178 2.44 19.14 -17.42
C GLU A 178 1.37 20.16 -17.01
N ILE A 179 0.25 19.70 -16.44
CA ILE A 179 -0.79 20.59 -15.91
C ILE A 179 -0.27 21.44 -14.76
N THR A 180 0.53 20.86 -13.86
CA THR A 180 1.20 21.61 -12.78
C THR A 180 2.11 22.71 -13.35
N GLU A 181 2.92 22.39 -14.36
CA GLU A 181 3.83 23.34 -15.00
C GLU A 181 3.08 24.49 -15.67
N GLN A 182 1.99 24.20 -16.40
CA GLN A 182 1.16 25.22 -17.02
C GLN A 182 0.54 26.17 -15.99
N PHE A 183 0.03 25.63 -14.88
CA PHE A 183 -0.66 26.42 -13.87
C PHE A 183 0.29 27.36 -13.10
N TYR A 184 1.45 26.85 -12.65
CA TYR A 184 2.41 27.64 -11.86
C TYR A 184 3.48 28.35 -12.70
N GLY A 185 3.53 28.10 -14.01
CA GLY A 185 4.58 28.61 -14.90
C GLY A 185 5.97 28.01 -14.65
N GLN A 186 6.07 26.97 -13.84
CA GLN A 186 7.31 26.28 -13.50
C GLN A 186 7.06 24.80 -13.23
N LYS A 187 8.02 23.94 -13.62
CA LYS A 187 7.97 22.50 -13.33
C LYS A 187 7.99 22.23 -11.82
N PRO A 188 7.36 21.12 -11.36
CA PRO A 188 7.63 20.60 -10.04
C PRO A 188 9.14 20.41 -9.84
N LYS A 189 9.66 20.86 -8.69
CA LYS A 189 11.07 20.67 -8.34
C LYS A 189 11.38 19.21 -8.03
N TYR A 190 10.40 18.52 -7.42
CA TYR A 190 10.45 17.09 -7.12
C TYR A 190 9.09 16.45 -7.40
N SER A 191 9.12 15.16 -7.68
CA SER A 191 7.97 14.34 -8.01
C SER A 191 7.97 13.05 -7.20
N TYR A 192 6.83 12.75 -6.59
CA TYR A 192 6.66 11.62 -5.68
C TYR A 192 5.53 10.70 -6.11
N TRP A 193 5.68 9.41 -5.84
CA TRP A 193 4.58 8.45 -5.83
C TRP A 193 4.25 8.05 -4.38
N ASN A 194 2.97 7.96 -4.05
CA ASN A 194 2.49 7.42 -2.79
C ASN A 194 1.36 6.42 -3.02
N GLY A 195 1.53 5.18 -2.53
CA GLY A 195 0.48 4.18 -2.60
C GLY A 195 0.79 2.93 -1.78
N CYS A 196 -0.27 2.25 -1.37
CA CYS A 196 -0.21 0.97 -0.68
C CYS A 196 -1.05 -0.09 -1.43
N SER A 197 -0.78 -1.39 -1.26
CA SER A 197 -1.54 -2.45 -1.93
C SER A 197 -1.42 -2.38 -3.46
N THR A 198 -2.54 -2.25 -4.20
CA THR A 198 -2.56 -1.93 -5.64
C THR A 198 -1.73 -0.68 -5.94
N GLY A 199 -1.82 0.37 -5.12
CA GLY A 199 -1.00 1.56 -5.21
C GLY A 199 0.50 1.29 -4.99
N GLY A 200 0.84 0.32 -4.14
CA GLY A 200 2.21 -0.17 -3.95
C GLY A 200 2.71 -0.94 -5.17
N ARG A 201 1.87 -1.74 -5.82
CA ARG A 201 2.21 -2.39 -7.11
C ARG A 201 2.44 -1.36 -8.20
N GLN A 202 1.56 -0.36 -8.32
CA GLN A 202 1.73 0.74 -9.27
C GLN A 202 3.01 1.55 -9.00
N ALA A 203 3.37 1.74 -7.73
CA ALA A 203 4.67 2.29 -7.33
C ALA A 203 5.84 1.49 -7.92
N MET A 204 5.75 0.16 -7.84
CA MET A 204 6.75 -0.73 -8.41
C MET A 204 6.75 -0.73 -9.95
N VAL A 205 5.60 -0.54 -10.59
CA VAL A 205 5.55 -0.29 -12.04
C VAL A 205 6.32 0.97 -12.40
N ALA A 206 6.12 2.06 -11.67
CA ALA A 206 6.85 3.29 -11.90
C ALA A 206 8.37 3.07 -11.80
N ALA A 207 8.84 2.36 -10.77
CA ALA A 207 10.26 2.04 -10.62
C ALA A 207 10.81 1.11 -11.72
N GLN A 208 10.06 0.08 -12.11
CA GLN A 208 10.51 -0.97 -13.03
C GLN A 208 10.43 -0.57 -14.51
N ARG A 209 9.38 0.16 -14.89
CA ARG A 209 9.05 0.48 -16.30
C ARG A 209 9.31 1.93 -16.66
N TYR A 210 9.20 2.85 -15.70
CA TYR A 210 9.22 4.29 -15.95
C TYR A 210 10.19 5.02 -15.00
N PRO A 211 11.48 4.65 -15.02
CA PRO A 211 12.44 5.00 -13.98
C PRO A 211 12.67 6.49 -13.76
N ASP A 212 12.31 7.33 -14.74
CA ASP A 212 12.54 8.78 -14.71
C ASP A 212 11.28 9.58 -14.30
N LEU A 213 10.16 8.91 -14.00
CA LEU A 213 8.91 9.60 -13.67
C LEU A 213 8.85 10.13 -12.25
N PHE A 214 9.64 9.60 -11.30
CA PHE A 214 9.56 10.04 -9.91
C PHE A 214 10.94 10.07 -9.26
N ASP A 215 11.19 11.14 -8.51
CA ASP A 215 12.40 11.31 -7.70
C ASP A 215 12.33 10.45 -6.42
N GLY A 216 11.12 10.27 -5.89
CA GLY A 216 10.83 9.42 -4.74
C GLY A 216 9.59 8.55 -4.95
N ILE A 217 9.68 7.26 -4.62
CA ILE A 217 8.56 6.32 -4.67
C ILE A 217 8.36 5.72 -3.28
N LEU A 218 7.17 5.92 -2.70
CA LEU A 218 6.71 5.24 -1.49
C LEU A 218 5.78 4.07 -1.89
N ALA A 219 6.19 2.85 -1.55
CA ALA A 219 5.46 1.62 -1.84
C ALA A 219 5.10 0.88 -0.53
N GLY A 220 3.86 0.99 -0.08
CA GLY A 220 3.33 0.19 1.04
C GLY A 220 2.77 -1.15 0.56
N ALA A 221 3.02 -2.23 1.29
CA ALA A 221 2.46 -3.58 1.07
C ALA A 221 2.19 -3.90 -0.42
N PRO A 222 3.21 -3.89 -1.29
CA PRO A 222 2.98 -3.84 -2.72
C PRO A 222 2.44 -5.16 -3.27
N ALA A 223 1.36 -5.09 -4.06
CA ALA A 223 0.75 -6.23 -4.77
C ALA A 223 1.55 -6.70 -6.00
N ILE A 224 2.86 -6.90 -5.84
CA ILE A 224 3.76 -7.49 -6.84
C ILE A 224 3.63 -9.01 -6.88
N TYR A 225 4.09 -9.66 -7.95
CA TYR A 225 3.80 -11.07 -8.24
C TYR A 225 2.32 -11.37 -8.43
N TRP A 226 1.57 -10.42 -9.01
CA TRP A 226 0.10 -10.47 -9.08
C TRP A 226 -0.43 -11.82 -9.56
N THR A 227 0.14 -12.35 -10.64
CA THR A 227 -0.27 -13.62 -11.25
C THR A 227 -0.06 -14.84 -10.35
N THR A 228 0.84 -14.75 -9.37
CA THR A 228 1.15 -15.84 -8.43
C THR A 228 0.45 -15.63 -7.10
N TYR A 229 0.64 -14.49 -6.42
CA TYR A 229 0.12 -14.32 -5.06
C TYR A 229 -1.41 -14.30 -5.03
N VAL A 230 -2.07 -13.74 -6.05
CA VAL A 230 -3.54 -13.71 -6.12
C VAL A 230 -4.11 -15.13 -6.27
N ILE A 231 -3.41 -16.05 -6.95
CA ILE A 231 -3.82 -17.46 -6.95
C ILE A 231 -3.56 -18.10 -5.59
N ALA A 232 -2.49 -17.72 -4.90
CA ALA A 232 -2.18 -18.20 -3.55
C ALA A 232 -3.21 -17.76 -2.50
N GLU A 233 -3.86 -16.61 -2.66
CA GLU A 233 -4.98 -16.18 -1.81
C GLU A 233 -6.16 -17.19 -1.82
N GLN A 234 -6.33 -17.99 -2.89
CA GLN A 234 -7.34 -19.05 -2.95
C GLN A 234 -6.96 -20.31 -2.16
N TRP A 235 -5.69 -20.46 -1.75
CA TRP A 235 -5.20 -21.65 -1.04
C TRP A 235 -6.00 -21.98 0.23
N PRO A 236 -6.26 -21.04 1.16
CA PRO A 236 -7.01 -21.35 2.38
C PRO A 236 -8.43 -21.89 2.12
N GLN A 237 -9.10 -21.40 1.07
CA GLN A 237 -10.42 -21.88 0.67
C GLN A 237 -10.37 -23.33 0.14
N VAL A 238 -9.34 -23.66 -0.65
CA VAL A 238 -9.11 -25.04 -1.10
C VAL A 238 -8.77 -25.94 0.08
N VAL A 239 -7.92 -25.49 1.00
CA VAL A 239 -7.56 -26.25 2.21
C VAL A 239 -8.81 -26.56 3.04
N MET A 240 -9.64 -25.57 3.39
CA MET A 240 -10.88 -25.78 4.14
C MET A 240 -11.79 -26.84 3.50
N LYS A 241 -11.96 -26.76 2.17
CA LYS A 241 -12.74 -27.73 1.40
C LYS A 241 -12.14 -29.14 1.49
N MET A 242 -10.83 -29.27 1.28
CA MET A 242 -10.15 -30.57 1.24
C MET A 242 -10.06 -31.22 2.62
N GLU A 243 -9.86 -30.43 3.67
CA GLU A 243 -9.90 -30.86 5.07
C GLU A 243 -11.34 -31.03 5.61
N LYS A 244 -12.35 -30.58 4.85
CA LYS A 244 -13.77 -30.55 5.25
C LYS A 244 -13.99 -29.83 6.59
N SER A 245 -13.20 -28.81 6.86
CA SER A 245 -13.26 -27.99 8.07
C SER A 245 -13.34 -26.52 7.70
N PHE A 246 -14.34 -25.83 8.24
CA PHE A 246 -14.62 -24.41 8.01
C PHE A 246 -14.63 -23.69 9.37
N PRO A 247 -13.45 -23.34 9.91
CA PRO A 247 -13.32 -22.74 11.24
C PRO A 247 -14.05 -21.40 11.32
N SER A 248 -14.63 -21.07 12.47
CA SER A 248 -15.15 -19.71 12.68
C SER A 248 -14.03 -18.69 12.89
N PRO A 249 -14.31 -17.38 12.74
CA PRO A 249 -13.36 -16.33 13.08
C PRO A 249 -12.81 -16.43 14.52
N CYS A 250 -13.64 -16.83 15.51
CA CYS A 250 -13.15 -17.00 16.88
C CYS A 250 -12.20 -18.21 17.04
N GLU A 251 -12.43 -19.31 16.30
CA GLU A 251 -11.48 -20.43 16.27
C GLU A 251 -10.15 -19.98 15.67
N LEU A 252 -10.19 -19.29 14.52
CA LEU A 252 -9.00 -18.74 13.86
C LEU A 252 -8.25 -17.77 14.75
N LYS A 253 -8.96 -16.84 15.42
CA LYS A 253 -8.36 -15.90 16.37
C LYS A 253 -7.65 -16.62 17.51
N ALA A 254 -8.19 -17.73 18.03
CA ALA A 254 -7.52 -18.48 19.07
C ALA A 254 -6.16 -19.05 18.64
N PHE A 255 -5.98 -19.40 17.36
CA PHE A 255 -4.67 -19.78 16.83
C PHE A 255 -3.73 -18.59 16.71
N THR A 256 -4.19 -17.45 16.18
CA THR A 256 -3.37 -16.22 16.11
C THR A 256 -2.93 -15.77 17.50
N ASP A 257 -3.85 -15.75 18.49
CA ASP A 257 -3.55 -15.39 19.88
C ASP A 257 -2.53 -16.37 20.50
N ALA A 258 -2.65 -17.67 20.22
CA ALA A 258 -1.71 -18.66 20.72
C ALA A 258 -0.33 -18.57 20.05
N ALA A 259 -0.28 -18.21 18.77
CA ALA A 259 0.98 -17.95 18.07
C ALA A 259 1.68 -16.73 18.65
N ILE A 260 0.97 -15.62 18.85
CA ILE A 260 1.50 -14.42 19.50
C ILE A 260 2.01 -14.78 20.90
N ALA A 261 1.18 -15.41 21.74
CA ALA A 261 1.58 -15.78 23.10
C ALA A 261 2.82 -16.70 23.16
N GLY A 262 3.04 -17.52 22.13
CA GLY A 262 4.20 -18.41 22.04
C GLY A 262 5.48 -17.74 21.49
N CYS A 263 5.36 -16.60 20.79
CA CYS A 263 6.45 -16.01 20.01
C CYS A 263 6.77 -14.55 20.35
N ASP A 264 5.88 -13.83 21.05
CA ASP A 264 6.03 -12.41 21.43
C ASP A 264 7.38 -12.15 22.10
N GLY A 265 7.69 -12.91 23.15
CA GLY A 265 8.93 -12.78 23.94
C GLY A 265 10.25 -13.07 23.22
N LEU A 266 10.26 -13.50 21.95
CA LEU A 266 11.48 -13.94 21.26
C LEU A 266 12.45 -12.80 20.92
N ASP A 267 11.97 -11.56 20.91
CA ASP A 267 12.78 -10.35 20.67
C ASP A 267 13.26 -9.66 21.96
N GLY A 268 12.93 -10.25 23.13
CA GLY A 268 13.28 -9.73 24.44
C GLY A 268 12.24 -8.83 25.09
N ILE A 269 11.06 -8.63 24.49
CA ILE A 269 9.92 -7.92 25.08
C ILE A 269 8.62 -8.73 24.91
N VAL A 270 7.67 -8.56 25.83
CA VAL A 270 6.32 -9.13 25.72
C VAL A 270 5.36 -7.96 25.56
N ASP A 271 5.07 -7.58 24.33
CA ASP A 271 4.20 -6.45 23.99
C ASP A 271 3.04 -6.80 23.05
N GLY A 272 2.79 -8.09 22.85
CA GLY A 272 1.70 -8.63 22.04
C GLY A 272 2.01 -8.67 20.54
N VAL A 273 3.28 -8.56 20.16
CA VAL A 273 3.71 -8.47 18.77
C VAL A 273 4.77 -9.52 18.47
N ILE A 274 4.61 -10.23 17.35
CA ILE A 274 5.68 -11.08 16.83
C ILE A 274 6.62 -10.20 16.00
N ASN A 275 7.75 -9.80 16.59
CA ASN A 275 8.73 -8.91 15.95
C ASN A 275 9.41 -9.54 14.72
N ASP A 276 9.78 -10.82 14.83
CA ASP A 276 10.33 -11.61 13.72
C ASP A 276 9.54 -12.91 13.52
N PRO A 277 8.66 -12.98 12.50
CA PRO A 277 7.90 -14.18 12.18
C PRO A 277 8.75 -15.38 11.76
N ASP A 278 9.98 -15.21 11.28
CA ASP A 278 10.79 -16.32 10.76
C ASP A 278 11.36 -17.21 11.88
N ILE A 279 11.54 -16.66 13.08
CA ILE A 279 11.94 -17.41 14.28
C ILE A 279 10.74 -17.95 15.08
N CYS A 280 9.51 -17.59 14.70
CA CYS A 280 8.29 -18.07 15.36
C CYS A 280 7.90 -19.47 14.88
N HIS A 281 8.24 -20.50 15.65
CA HIS A 281 7.90 -21.89 15.35
C HIS A 281 6.61 -22.35 16.05
N PHE A 282 5.50 -21.67 15.76
CA PHE A 282 4.18 -22.03 16.28
C PHE A 282 3.68 -23.37 15.70
N ASN A 283 3.19 -24.27 16.57
CA ASN A 283 2.56 -25.54 16.19
C ASN A 283 1.03 -25.48 16.46
N PRO A 284 0.19 -25.35 15.43
CA PRO A 284 -1.27 -25.32 15.59
C PRO A 284 -1.86 -26.55 16.29
N TYR A 285 -1.24 -27.73 16.13
CA TYR A 285 -1.74 -28.97 16.75
C TYR A 285 -1.69 -28.95 18.27
N ALA A 286 -0.92 -28.04 18.88
CA ALA A 286 -0.89 -27.85 20.34
C ALA A 286 -2.22 -27.35 20.94
N LEU A 287 -3.14 -26.86 20.10
CA LEU A 287 -4.47 -26.42 20.52
C LEU A 287 -5.52 -27.53 20.44
N VAL A 288 -5.25 -28.66 19.79
CA VAL A 288 -6.23 -29.75 19.62
C VAL A 288 -6.74 -30.23 20.98
N GLY A 289 -8.07 -30.35 21.11
CA GLY A 289 -8.73 -30.75 22.36
C GLY A 289 -8.95 -29.62 23.37
N ARG A 290 -8.36 -28.42 23.16
CA ARG A 290 -8.66 -27.26 24.01
C ARG A 290 -10.07 -26.75 23.74
N LYS A 291 -10.76 -26.33 24.80
CA LYS A 291 -12.05 -25.64 24.72
C LYS A 291 -11.82 -24.14 24.71
N ILE A 292 -12.35 -23.45 23.72
CA ILE A 292 -12.27 -22.00 23.58
C ILE A 292 -13.67 -21.38 23.63
N PRO A 293 -13.83 -20.19 24.22
CA PRO A 293 -15.08 -19.44 24.14
C PRO A 293 -15.26 -18.88 22.72
N CYS A 294 -16.42 -19.13 22.13
CA CYS A 294 -16.76 -18.78 20.76
C CYS A 294 -18.26 -18.48 20.69
N ASP A 295 -18.65 -17.24 20.43
CA ASP A 295 -20.06 -16.82 20.31
C ASP A 295 -20.96 -17.29 21.47
N GLY A 296 -20.45 -17.23 22.70
CA GLY A 296 -21.18 -17.63 23.91
C GLY A 296 -21.24 -19.14 24.18
N VAL A 297 -20.62 -19.97 23.33
CA VAL A 297 -20.48 -21.42 23.54
C VAL A 297 -19.01 -21.83 23.61
N ASN A 298 -18.72 -22.96 24.23
CA ASN A 298 -17.38 -23.54 24.22
C ASN A 298 -17.21 -24.46 23.02
N VAL A 299 -16.31 -24.11 22.10
CA VAL A 299 -15.93 -24.93 20.95
C VAL A 299 -14.66 -25.69 21.29
N THR A 300 -14.59 -26.98 20.94
CA THR A 300 -13.37 -27.78 21.10
C THR A 300 -12.59 -27.76 19.79
N ILE A 301 -11.34 -27.33 19.83
CA ILE A 301 -10.47 -27.30 18.64
C ILE A 301 -10.23 -28.72 18.15
N THR A 302 -10.50 -28.94 16.87
CA THR A 302 -10.34 -30.25 16.21
C THR A 302 -8.99 -30.37 15.51
N GLU A 303 -8.57 -31.61 15.24
CA GLU A 303 -7.38 -31.89 14.42
C GLU A 303 -7.53 -31.33 12.99
N ALA A 304 -8.73 -31.39 12.41
CA ALA A 304 -9.01 -30.83 11.09
C ALA A 304 -8.86 -29.29 11.07
N THR A 305 -9.34 -28.60 12.11
CA THR A 305 -9.12 -27.15 12.28
C THR A 305 -7.63 -26.82 12.38
N ALA A 306 -6.86 -27.57 13.17
CA ALA A 306 -5.41 -27.37 13.28
C ALA A 306 -4.68 -27.66 11.95
N SER A 307 -5.11 -28.67 11.20
CA SER A 307 -4.61 -29.00 9.85
C SER A 307 -4.83 -27.84 8.86
N VAL A 308 -6.03 -27.23 8.88
CA VAL A 308 -6.32 -26.03 8.07
C VAL A 308 -5.32 -24.92 8.39
N VAL A 309 -5.18 -24.55 9.67
CA VAL A 309 -4.27 -23.47 10.09
C VAL A 309 -2.82 -23.78 9.72
N GLN A 310 -2.36 -25.02 9.96
CA GLN A 310 -1.00 -25.43 9.61
C GLN A 310 -0.70 -25.23 8.12
N LYS A 311 -1.64 -25.59 7.23
CA LYS A 311 -1.48 -25.44 5.78
C LYS A 311 -1.59 -23.99 5.32
N VAL A 312 -2.43 -23.18 5.97
CA VAL A 312 -2.52 -21.74 5.70
C VAL A 312 -1.21 -21.02 6.03
N LEU A 313 -0.57 -21.36 7.15
CA LEU A 313 0.73 -20.80 7.53
C LEU A 313 1.88 -21.30 6.64
N GLN A 314 1.79 -22.52 6.11
CA GLN A 314 2.81 -23.07 5.20
C GLN A 314 2.72 -22.53 3.78
N GLY A 315 1.52 -22.21 3.31
CA GLY A 315 1.26 -21.81 1.92
C GLY A 315 1.09 -23.00 0.96
N PRO A 316 0.80 -22.72 -0.32
CA PRO A 316 0.50 -23.74 -1.33
C PRO A 316 1.75 -24.50 -1.81
N PHE A 317 1.61 -25.82 -1.96
CA PHE A 317 2.59 -26.70 -2.61
C PHE A 317 1.99 -27.37 -3.83
N GLY A 318 2.81 -27.56 -4.86
CA GLY A 318 2.44 -28.35 -6.02
C GLY A 318 2.51 -29.86 -5.78
N PRO A 319 2.00 -30.68 -6.71
CA PRO A 319 2.12 -32.14 -6.67
C PRO A 319 3.58 -32.65 -6.67
N ASP A 320 4.52 -31.81 -7.10
CA ASP A 320 5.97 -32.06 -7.08
C ASP A 320 6.62 -31.81 -5.71
N GLY A 321 5.84 -31.44 -4.70
CA GLY A 321 6.31 -31.12 -3.35
C GLY A 321 7.01 -29.76 -3.25
N LYS A 322 6.99 -28.94 -4.31
CA LYS A 322 7.60 -27.60 -4.29
C LYS A 322 6.57 -26.55 -3.90
N SER A 323 6.99 -25.59 -3.08
CA SER A 323 6.18 -24.41 -2.78
C SER A 323 5.84 -23.65 -4.07
N ARG A 324 4.59 -23.20 -4.18
CA ARG A 324 4.13 -22.29 -5.23
C ARG A 324 4.12 -20.84 -4.75
N TRP A 325 3.87 -20.63 -3.45
CA TRP A 325 3.91 -19.34 -2.81
C TRP A 325 4.05 -19.48 -1.29
N TYR A 326 4.22 -18.35 -0.61
CA TYR A 326 4.31 -18.27 0.84
C TYR A 326 2.92 -18.40 1.51
N GLY A 327 2.91 -18.81 2.78
CA GLY A 327 1.74 -18.75 3.65
C GLY A 327 1.68 -17.45 4.47
N LEU A 328 0.58 -17.26 5.20
CA LEU A 328 0.43 -16.14 6.14
C LEU A 328 1.40 -16.28 7.31
N ASN A 329 1.84 -15.15 7.87
CA ASN A 329 2.65 -15.16 9.08
C ASN A 329 1.78 -15.53 10.30
N PRO A 330 2.32 -16.25 11.32
CA PRO A 330 1.54 -16.70 12.49
C PRO A 330 0.82 -15.59 13.28
N GLY A 331 1.34 -14.36 13.24
CA GLY A 331 0.75 -13.19 13.90
C GLY A 331 -0.24 -12.40 13.06
N ALA A 332 -0.52 -12.83 11.82
CA ALA A 332 -1.54 -12.23 10.97
C ALA A 332 -2.93 -12.77 11.33
N ALA A 333 -3.97 -11.95 11.10
CA ALA A 333 -5.34 -12.42 11.17
C ALA A 333 -5.59 -13.46 10.06
N LEU A 334 -6.10 -14.63 10.41
CA LEU A 334 -6.31 -15.73 9.44
C LEU A 334 -7.68 -15.68 8.75
N ASP A 335 -8.60 -14.91 9.29
CA ASP A 335 -10.03 -14.87 8.92
C ASP A 335 -10.32 -14.11 7.62
N SER A 336 -9.37 -13.34 7.09
CA SER A 336 -9.54 -12.64 5.81
C SER A 336 -9.49 -13.59 4.61
N LEU A 337 -8.50 -14.47 4.53
CA LEU A 337 -8.38 -15.47 3.46
C LEU A 337 -9.05 -16.80 3.80
N THR A 338 -9.19 -17.12 5.09
CA THR A 338 -9.93 -18.30 5.61
C THR A 338 -11.38 -17.92 5.95
N ASN A 339 -11.94 -16.95 5.23
CA ASN A 339 -13.26 -16.41 5.52
C ASN A 339 -14.36 -17.43 5.18
N THR A 340 -15.47 -17.36 5.92
CA THR A 340 -16.63 -18.25 5.76
C THR A 340 -17.94 -17.46 5.83
N ASN A 341 -19.00 -18.05 5.28
CA ASN A 341 -20.37 -17.58 5.46
C ASN A 341 -21.27 -18.74 5.89
N VAL A 342 -22.41 -18.46 6.53
CA VAL A 342 -23.40 -19.47 6.90
C VAL A 342 -24.51 -19.49 5.84
N THR A 343 -24.65 -20.61 5.14
CA THR A 343 -25.69 -20.84 4.12
C THR A 343 -26.47 -22.09 4.49
N HIS A 344 -27.80 -21.99 4.61
CA HIS A 344 -28.68 -23.07 5.06
C HIS A 344 -28.21 -23.76 6.35
N GLY A 345 -27.71 -22.98 7.32
CA GLY A 345 -27.22 -23.48 8.61
C GLY A 345 -25.87 -24.19 8.55
N LYS A 346 -25.17 -24.19 7.40
CA LYS A 346 -23.82 -24.75 7.24
C LYS A 346 -22.82 -23.65 6.92
N ARG A 347 -21.65 -23.69 7.56
CA ARG A 347 -20.52 -22.82 7.16
C ARG A 347 -19.96 -23.32 5.83
N VAL A 348 -19.76 -22.38 4.91
CA VAL A 348 -19.14 -22.59 3.61
C VAL A 348 -18.04 -21.55 3.42
N GLY A 349 -17.06 -21.86 2.57
CA GLY A 349 -15.98 -20.92 2.25
C GLY A 349 -16.51 -19.67 1.55
N LEU A 350 -15.92 -18.52 1.88
CA LEU A 350 -16.15 -17.23 1.23
C LEU A 350 -14.79 -16.71 0.75
N PRO A 351 -14.42 -16.92 -0.52
CA PRO A 351 -13.16 -16.43 -1.07
C PRO A 351 -13.02 -14.91 -0.97
N PHE A 352 -11.77 -14.43 -0.90
CA PHE A 352 -11.49 -13.00 -0.93
C PHE A 352 -11.77 -12.46 -2.34
N PHE A 353 -12.31 -11.23 -2.42
CA PHE A 353 -12.85 -10.73 -3.68
C PHE A 353 -11.77 -10.55 -4.76
N VAL A 354 -10.51 -10.30 -4.38
CA VAL A 354 -9.40 -10.14 -5.33
C VAL A 354 -9.16 -11.45 -6.07
N ASN A 355 -8.91 -12.54 -5.35
CA ASN A 355 -8.66 -13.83 -5.97
C ASN A 355 -9.90 -14.43 -6.64
N ASP A 356 -11.09 -14.24 -6.08
CA ASP A 356 -12.34 -14.70 -6.68
C ASP A 356 -12.53 -14.07 -8.07
N ALA A 357 -12.44 -12.75 -8.14
CA ALA A 357 -12.57 -12.04 -9.40
C ALA A 357 -11.44 -12.36 -10.38
N TRP A 358 -10.19 -12.49 -9.92
CA TRP A 358 -9.07 -12.82 -10.81
C TRP A 358 -9.30 -14.16 -11.52
N ILE A 359 -9.70 -15.17 -10.75
CA ILE A 359 -9.99 -16.51 -11.26
C ILE A 359 -11.19 -16.49 -12.21
N ARG A 360 -12.30 -15.82 -11.86
CA ARG A 360 -13.50 -15.74 -12.71
C ARG A 360 -13.23 -15.01 -14.02
N TYR A 361 -12.71 -13.79 -13.95
CA TYR A 361 -12.71 -12.88 -15.10
C TYR A 361 -11.48 -13.03 -16.02
N TRP A 362 -10.32 -13.44 -15.52
CA TRP A 362 -9.12 -13.59 -16.36
C TRP A 362 -8.73 -15.04 -16.60
N ILE A 363 -8.80 -15.89 -15.58
CA ILE A 363 -8.33 -17.27 -15.74
C ILE A 363 -9.41 -18.14 -16.40
N ALA A 364 -10.58 -18.25 -15.78
CA ALA A 364 -11.72 -18.99 -16.30
C ALA A 364 -12.44 -18.25 -17.44
N LYS A 365 -12.39 -16.91 -17.43
CA LYS A 365 -13.12 -16.04 -18.39
C LYS A 365 -14.63 -16.34 -18.36
N ASP A 366 -15.12 -16.64 -17.18
CA ASP A 366 -16.49 -17.03 -16.90
C ASP A 366 -16.90 -16.42 -15.53
N PRO A 367 -17.73 -15.36 -15.53
CA PRO A 367 -18.22 -14.75 -14.30
C PRO A 367 -18.97 -15.74 -13.38
N SER A 368 -19.54 -16.82 -13.95
CA SER A 368 -20.27 -17.84 -13.21
C SER A 368 -19.40 -18.98 -12.67
N TYR A 369 -18.08 -18.96 -12.91
CA TYR A 369 -17.16 -20.02 -12.53
C TYR A 369 -17.27 -20.36 -11.03
N ASP A 370 -17.47 -21.63 -10.70
CA ASP A 370 -17.69 -22.06 -9.31
C ASP A 370 -16.36 -22.41 -8.62
N LEU A 371 -15.80 -21.45 -7.87
CA LEU A 371 -14.55 -21.62 -7.15
C LEU A 371 -14.60 -22.71 -6.07
N SER A 372 -15.78 -23.08 -5.58
CA SER A 372 -15.92 -24.16 -4.59
C SER A 372 -15.51 -25.53 -5.16
N LYS A 373 -15.45 -25.65 -6.49
CA LYS A 373 -15.00 -26.87 -7.18
C LYS A 373 -13.49 -27.00 -7.28
N ILE A 374 -12.72 -25.94 -7.02
CA ILE A 374 -11.25 -25.98 -7.07
C ILE A 374 -10.72 -26.95 -6.01
N ASP A 375 -9.87 -27.87 -6.43
CA ASP A 375 -9.07 -28.76 -5.58
C ASP A 375 -7.57 -28.46 -5.75
N TYR A 376 -6.70 -29.19 -5.06
CA TYR A 376 -5.25 -28.96 -5.14
C TYR A 376 -4.69 -29.05 -6.56
N SER A 377 -5.15 -30.03 -7.34
CA SER A 377 -4.70 -30.21 -8.74
C SER A 377 -5.17 -29.07 -9.63
N THR A 378 -6.40 -28.61 -9.44
CA THR A 378 -6.95 -27.47 -10.18
C THR A 378 -6.22 -26.20 -9.82
N LEU A 379 -5.97 -25.94 -8.54
CA LEU A 379 -5.24 -24.76 -8.10
C LEU A 379 -3.82 -24.71 -8.68
N ASP A 380 -3.08 -25.83 -8.70
CA ASP A 380 -1.76 -25.91 -9.32
C ASP A 380 -1.79 -25.55 -10.83
N ARG A 381 -2.82 -25.99 -11.56
CA ARG A 381 -3.02 -25.56 -12.96
C ARG A 381 -3.31 -24.06 -13.08
N LEU A 382 -4.10 -23.49 -12.16
CA LEU A 382 -4.42 -22.06 -12.17
C LEU A 382 -3.18 -21.19 -11.94
N PHE A 383 -2.22 -21.62 -11.10
CA PHE A 383 -0.93 -20.93 -10.96
C PHE A 383 -0.20 -20.83 -12.30
N VAL A 384 -0.04 -21.97 -13.00
CA VAL A 384 0.65 -22.03 -14.30
C VAL A 384 -0.09 -21.22 -15.36
N GLN A 385 -1.41 -21.30 -15.39
CA GLN A 385 -2.23 -20.58 -16.36
C GLN A 385 -2.14 -19.06 -16.15
N SER A 386 -2.29 -18.60 -14.89
CA SER A 386 -2.25 -17.20 -14.51
C SER A 386 -0.92 -16.54 -14.87
N ASP A 387 0.18 -17.20 -14.53
CA ASP A 387 1.53 -16.77 -14.89
C ASP A 387 1.70 -16.66 -16.41
N LYS A 388 1.45 -17.76 -17.13
CA LYS A 388 1.65 -17.84 -18.58
C LYS A 388 0.84 -16.80 -19.37
N GLU A 389 -0.39 -16.53 -18.96
CA GLU A 389 -1.28 -15.64 -19.70
C GLU A 389 -1.06 -14.15 -19.38
N TYR A 390 -0.68 -13.81 -18.13
CA TYR A 390 -0.79 -12.44 -17.64
C TYR A 390 0.47 -11.84 -17.00
N ASP A 391 1.54 -12.62 -16.77
CA ASP A 391 2.72 -12.13 -16.06
C ASP A 391 3.35 -10.91 -16.76
N ALA A 392 3.50 -11.00 -18.09
CA ALA A 392 4.03 -9.92 -18.91
C ALA A 392 3.21 -8.60 -18.85
N ILE A 393 1.95 -8.67 -18.42
CA ILE A 393 1.05 -7.52 -18.31
C ILE A 393 1.07 -6.96 -16.88
N ILE A 394 0.81 -7.78 -15.86
CA ILE A 394 0.53 -7.32 -14.49
C ILE A 394 1.47 -7.89 -13.40
N GLY A 395 2.33 -8.86 -13.72
CA GLY A 395 3.19 -9.55 -12.74
C GLY A 395 3.98 -8.61 -11.82
N THR A 396 4.57 -7.55 -12.38
CA THR A 396 5.26 -6.46 -11.66
C THR A 396 6.40 -6.96 -10.74
N ASP A 397 7.16 -7.97 -11.16
CA ASP A 397 8.19 -8.61 -10.34
C ASP A 397 9.61 -8.47 -10.90
N ASN A 398 9.83 -7.57 -11.87
CA ASN A 398 11.14 -7.37 -12.49
C ASN A 398 12.13 -6.81 -11.44
N PRO A 399 13.21 -7.55 -11.10
CA PRO A 399 14.16 -7.12 -10.08
C PRO A 399 15.24 -6.17 -10.63
N ASN A 400 15.29 -5.94 -11.95
CA ASN A 400 16.24 -5.00 -12.53
C ASN A 400 15.76 -3.57 -12.37
N LEU A 401 16.22 -2.89 -11.32
CA LEU A 401 15.95 -1.48 -11.05
C LEU A 401 17.11 -0.57 -11.50
N SER A 402 17.99 -1.03 -12.41
CA SER A 402 19.15 -0.23 -12.83
C SER A 402 18.78 1.09 -13.51
N GLY A 403 17.66 1.15 -14.23
CA GLY A 403 17.14 2.40 -14.78
C GLY A 403 16.81 3.40 -13.68
N PHE A 404 16.07 2.97 -12.66
CA PHE A 404 15.64 3.81 -11.54
C PHE A 404 16.81 4.23 -10.65
N GLN A 405 17.78 3.34 -10.44
CA GLN A 405 19.03 3.70 -9.77
C GLN A 405 19.78 4.79 -10.54
N LYS A 406 19.90 4.66 -11.87
CA LYS A 406 20.60 5.63 -12.74
C LYS A 406 19.89 6.98 -12.83
N SER A 407 18.57 7.00 -12.75
CA SER A 407 17.79 8.24 -12.70
C SER A 407 18.01 9.02 -11.39
N GLY A 408 18.58 8.36 -10.37
CA GLY A 408 18.84 8.93 -9.05
C GLY A 408 17.65 8.81 -8.09
N GLY A 409 16.58 8.14 -8.52
CA GLY A 409 15.36 7.94 -7.75
C GLY A 409 15.57 7.18 -6.44
N LYS A 410 14.70 7.45 -5.45
CA LYS A 410 14.69 6.78 -4.15
C LYS A 410 13.40 5.99 -3.96
N LEU A 411 13.50 4.70 -3.68
CA LEU A 411 12.41 3.80 -3.37
C LEU A 411 12.41 3.51 -1.88
N LEU A 412 11.36 3.93 -1.19
CA LEU A 412 11.09 3.53 0.18
C LEU A 412 9.90 2.57 0.14
N MET A 413 10.15 1.32 0.55
CA MET A 413 9.12 0.31 0.64
C MET A 413 8.88 -0.05 2.09
N TRP A 414 7.63 -0.26 2.47
CA TRP A 414 7.30 -0.84 3.77
C TRP A 414 6.20 -1.89 3.65
N HIS A 415 6.18 -2.87 4.55
CA HIS A 415 5.17 -3.93 4.56
C HIS A 415 4.89 -4.35 6.01
N GLY A 416 3.62 -4.43 6.40
CA GLY A 416 3.22 -5.01 7.67
C GLY A 416 3.48 -6.51 7.74
N LEU A 417 4.08 -7.00 8.83
CA LEU A 417 4.36 -8.44 8.97
C LEU A 417 3.13 -9.23 9.42
N SER A 418 2.07 -8.57 9.88
CA SER A 418 0.76 -9.16 10.15
C SER A 418 -0.23 -8.93 9.01
N ASP A 419 0.25 -8.55 7.82
CA ASP A 419 -0.58 -8.40 6.62
C ASP A 419 -1.33 -9.71 6.32
N GLN A 420 -2.64 -9.60 6.37
CA GLN A 420 -3.60 -10.68 6.25
C GLN A 420 -4.09 -10.91 4.82
N LEU A 421 -3.62 -10.11 3.85
CA LEU A 421 -4.04 -10.15 2.45
C LEU A 421 -2.85 -10.41 1.52
N ILE A 422 -1.76 -9.65 1.66
CA ILE A 422 -0.57 -9.76 0.83
C ILE A 422 0.58 -10.33 1.65
N PHE A 423 1.20 -11.37 1.13
CA PHE A 423 2.22 -12.15 1.84
C PHE A 423 3.55 -11.38 1.96
N PRO A 424 3.99 -10.95 3.16
CA PRO A 424 5.19 -10.10 3.33
C PRO A 424 6.47 -10.76 2.82
N LYS A 425 6.54 -12.10 2.87
CA LYS A 425 7.66 -12.88 2.32
C LYS A 425 7.86 -12.68 0.82
N GLY A 426 6.81 -12.38 0.05
CA GLY A 426 6.93 -12.02 -1.37
C GLY A 426 7.67 -10.69 -1.57
N THR A 427 7.48 -9.72 -0.67
CA THR A 427 8.22 -8.45 -0.68
C THR A 427 9.69 -8.67 -0.31
N VAL A 428 9.97 -9.52 0.67
CA VAL A 428 11.34 -9.92 1.04
C VAL A 428 12.03 -10.63 -0.13
N GLU A 429 11.35 -11.54 -0.82
CA GLU A 429 11.93 -12.21 -2.00
C GLU A 429 12.23 -11.24 -3.14
N TYR A 430 11.34 -10.27 -3.40
CA TYR A 430 11.64 -9.21 -4.36
C TYR A 430 12.91 -8.45 -3.99
N ARG A 431 13.02 -8.01 -2.73
CA ARG A 431 14.21 -7.33 -2.22
C ARG A 431 15.47 -8.18 -2.42
N ASN A 432 15.42 -9.45 -2.05
CA ASN A 432 16.54 -10.37 -2.21
C ASN A 432 16.92 -10.57 -3.69
N ARG A 433 15.95 -10.64 -4.62
CA ARG A 433 16.22 -10.71 -6.06
C ARG A 433 16.92 -9.46 -6.58
N VAL A 434 16.50 -8.28 -6.14
CA VAL A 434 17.15 -7.01 -6.50
C VAL A 434 18.59 -7.00 -6.00
N GLU A 435 18.84 -7.39 -4.75
CA GLU A 435 20.20 -7.47 -4.18
C GLU A 435 21.09 -8.45 -4.95
N ARG A 436 20.58 -9.66 -5.26
CA ARG A 436 21.32 -10.64 -6.05
C ARG A 436 21.71 -10.10 -7.43
N LEU A 437 20.83 -9.32 -8.06
CA LEU A 437 21.07 -8.78 -9.40
C LEU A 437 21.91 -7.50 -9.42
N MET A 438 21.78 -6.64 -8.41
CA MET A 438 22.31 -5.27 -8.40
C MET A 438 23.55 -5.08 -7.51
N GLY A 439 24.18 -6.17 -7.05
CA GLY A 439 25.48 -6.13 -6.39
C GLY A 439 25.43 -6.08 -4.86
N GLY A 440 24.38 -6.62 -4.25
CA GLY A 440 24.26 -6.80 -2.80
C GLY A 440 23.52 -5.68 -2.07
N SER A 441 23.25 -5.91 -0.79
CA SER A 441 22.44 -5.05 0.08
C SER A 441 22.97 -3.61 0.17
N ASP A 442 24.29 -3.42 0.31
CA ASP A 442 24.90 -2.08 0.39
C ASP A 442 24.58 -1.23 -0.84
N LYS A 443 24.70 -1.81 -2.04
CA LYS A 443 24.41 -1.13 -3.30
C LYS A 443 22.94 -0.82 -3.48
N VAL A 444 22.07 -1.75 -3.09
CA VAL A 444 20.64 -1.52 -3.16
C VAL A 444 20.21 -0.46 -2.14
N ASN A 445 20.77 -0.44 -0.93
CA ASN A 445 20.47 0.52 0.14
C ASN A 445 20.78 2.00 -0.20
N GLU A 446 21.58 2.25 -1.25
CA GLU A 446 21.85 3.60 -1.77
C GLU A 446 20.61 4.23 -2.44
N PHE A 447 19.65 3.41 -2.92
CA PHE A 447 18.47 3.91 -3.65
C PHE A 447 17.15 3.21 -3.31
N PHE A 448 17.17 1.99 -2.77
CA PHE A 448 15.99 1.25 -2.35
C PHE A 448 16.17 0.80 -0.89
N ARG A 449 15.25 1.17 0.00
CA ARG A 449 15.18 0.67 1.39
C ARG A 449 13.82 0.01 1.65
N LEU A 450 13.86 -1.17 2.28
CA LEU A 450 12.68 -1.91 2.72
C LEU A 450 12.58 -1.84 4.25
N PHE A 451 11.38 -1.60 4.77
CA PHE A 451 11.05 -1.56 6.18
C PHE A 451 9.92 -2.55 6.48
N LEU A 452 10.17 -3.56 7.31
CA LEU A 452 9.17 -4.56 7.69
C LEU A 452 8.59 -4.17 9.05
N ALA A 453 7.28 -3.95 9.13
CA ALA A 453 6.60 -3.41 10.30
C ALA A 453 5.92 -4.54 11.10
N PRO A 454 6.47 -4.97 12.25
CA PRO A 454 5.90 -6.07 13.01
C PRO A 454 4.53 -5.75 13.59
N GLY A 455 3.62 -6.73 13.61
CA GLY A 455 2.28 -6.56 14.16
C GLY A 455 1.36 -5.61 13.38
N VAL A 456 1.80 -5.09 12.24
CA VAL A 456 1.03 -4.18 11.39
C VAL A 456 0.29 -4.98 10.33
N ASP A 457 -1.01 -4.71 10.23
CA ASP A 457 -1.92 -5.32 9.26
C ASP A 457 -1.76 -4.69 7.86
N HIS A 458 -2.51 -5.19 6.87
CA HIS A 458 -2.50 -4.69 5.50
C HIS A 458 -2.67 -3.16 5.44
N CYS A 459 -1.63 -2.46 4.99
CA CYS A 459 -1.58 -1.00 4.89
C CYS A 459 -1.92 -0.23 6.18
N ALA A 460 -1.94 -0.88 7.35
CA ALA A 460 -2.52 -0.35 8.58
C ALA A 460 -4.00 0.12 8.42
N GLY A 461 -4.74 -0.49 7.49
CA GLY A 461 -6.15 -0.17 7.23
C GLY A 461 -7.10 -0.68 8.33
N THR A 462 -6.65 -1.62 9.14
CA THR A 462 -7.34 -2.14 10.34
C THR A 462 -6.54 -1.83 11.61
N PRO A 463 -7.18 -1.82 12.79
CA PRO A 463 -6.47 -1.64 14.06
C PRO A 463 -5.35 -2.68 14.19
N SER A 464 -4.10 -2.21 14.08
CA SER A 464 -2.90 -3.03 14.18
C SER A 464 -2.47 -3.19 15.63
N LEU A 465 -1.90 -4.35 15.97
CA LEU A 465 -1.30 -4.58 17.30
C LEU A 465 0.07 -3.90 17.41
N GLY A 466 0.83 -3.90 16.31
CA GLY A 466 2.15 -3.31 16.23
C GLY A 466 2.17 -1.84 15.84
N ALA A 467 3.39 -1.31 15.77
CA ALA A 467 3.60 0.11 15.51
C ALA A 467 3.56 0.44 14.02
N VAL A 468 2.65 1.34 13.65
CA VAL A 468 2.42 1.78 12.27
C VAL A 468 3.39 2.93 11.94
N PRO A 469 4.09 2.94 10.78
CA PRO A 469 4.89 4.08 10.36
C PRO A 469 4.06 5.37 10.36
N THR A 470 4.54 6.42 11.02
CA THR A 470 3.75 7.67 11.18
C THR A 470 3.79 8.58 9.95
N ASP A 471 4.99 8.79 9.38
CA ASP A 471 5.15 9.61 8.16
C ASP A 471 6.31 9.09 7.28
N PRO A 472 6.12 7.93 6.61
CA PRO A 472 7.15 7.37 5.74
C PRO A 472 7.39 8.23 4.49
N LEU A 473 6.42 9.04 4.06
CA LEU A 473 6.59 9.93 2.91
C LEU A 473 7.52 11.10 3.26
N ALA A 474 7.39 11.72 4.43
CA ALA A 474 8.33 12.75 4.86
C ALA A 474 9.76 12.21 4.99
N ALA A 475 9.92 10.97 5.46
CA ALA A 475 11.22 10.30 5.49
C ALA A 475 11.82 10.15 4.06
N LEU A 476 11.00 9.77 3.09
CA LEU A 476 11.38 9.68 1.68
C LEU A 476 11.73 11.06 1.09
N VAL A 477 10.92 12.10 1.36
CA VAL A 477 11.18 13.48 0.94
C VAL A 477 12.55 13.95 1.45
N ASN A 478 12.83 13.71 2.73
CA ASN A 478 14.13 14.06 3.31
C ASN A 478 15.30 13.28 2.67
N TRP A 479 15.07 12.04 2.23
CA TRP A 479 16.07 11.28 1.49
C TRP A 479 16.33 11.86 0.10
N VAL A 480 15.27 12.18 -0.65
CA VAL A 480 15.38 12.73 -2.01
C VAL A 480 16.03 14.10 -2.01
N GLU A 481 15.53 15.01 -1.18
CA GLU A 481 15.86 16.45 -1.22
C GLU A 481 17.14 16.76 -0.44
N ASN A 482 17.31 16.15 0.74
CA ASN A 482 18.42 16.45 1.65
C ASN A 482 19.49 15.35 1.68
N LYS A 483 19.36 14.31 0.85
CA LYS A 483 20.28 13.16 0.77
C LYS A 483 20.46 12.44 2.12
N ARG A 484 19.43 12.50 2.98
CA ARG A 484 19.41 11.87 4.30
C ARG A 484 18.55 10.61 4.25
N ALA A 485 19.19 9.49 3.91
CA ALA A 485 18.51 8.21 3.88
C ALA A 485 18.04 7.79 5.28
N PRO A 486 16.80 7.30 5.45
CA PRO A 486 16.24 7.00 6.76
C PRO A 486 16.95 5.81 7.41
N LEU A 487 17.60 6.04 8.56
CA LEU A 487 18.26 4.99 9.34
C LEU A 487 17.25 4.05 10.02
N ASN A 488 16.04 4.54 10.25
CA ASN A 488 14.84 3.85 10.68
C ASN A 488 13.63 4.71 10.30
N LEU A 489 12.42 4.16 10.43
CA LEU A 489 11.17 4.92 10.39
C LEU A 489 10.62 5.08 11.80
N ALA A 490 10.10 6.28 12.10
CA ALA A 490 9.29 6.49 13.28
C ALA A 490 7.94 5.77 13.12
N ALA A 491 7.51 5.10 14.18
CA ALA A 491 6.26 4.35 14.19
C ALA A 491 5.56 4.47 15.55
N GLU A 492 4.23 4.30 15.56
CA GLU A 492 3.41 4.41 16.76
C GLU A 492 2.43 3.26 16.88
N ILE A 493 2.31 2.73 18.11
CA ILE A 493 1.22 1.82 18.48
C ILE A 493 0.01 2.68 18.85
N ALA A 494 -1.14 2.45 18.22
CA ALA A 494 -2.35 3.20 18.51
C ALA A 494 -2.98 2.82 19.86
N GLY A 495 -3.77 3.73 20.44
CA GLY A 495 -4.58 3.48 21.63
C GLY A 495 -3.94 3.93 22.95
N SER A 496 -4.69 3.78 24.06
CA SER A 496 -4.33 4.32 25.38
C SER A 496 -3.10 3.66 26.04
N GLN A 497 -2.71 2.48 25.56
CA GLN A 497 -1.49 1.79 25.96
C GLN A 497 -0.35 1.93 24.94
N GLY A 498 -0.57 2.71 23.88
CA GLY A 498 0.37 2.92 22.79
C GLY A 498 1.72 3.52 23.21
N GLY A 499 2.65 3.51 22.26
CA GLY A 499 4.01 3.99 22.46
C GLY A 499 4.75 4.18 21.14
N ALA A 500 5.82 4.98 21.19
CA ALA A 500 6.70 5.19 20.05
C ALA A 500 7.63 3.98 19.86
N ARG A 501 7.84 3.62 18.60
CA ARG A 501 8.74 2.55 18.14
C ARG A 501 9.59 3.06 16.98
N ILE A 502 10.56 2.25 16.58
CA ILE A 502 11.29 2.39 15.33
C ILE A 502 11.03 1.17 14.46
N ILE A 503 11.01 1.36 13.14
CA ILE A 503 11.05 0.26 12.17
C ILE A 503 12.40 0.32 11.47
N CYS A 504 13.12 -0.81 11.50
CA CYS A 504 14.48 -0.90 11.00
C CYS A 504 14.54 -1.23 9.50
N PRO A 505 15.59 -0.77 8.81
CA PRO A 505 15.81 -1.11 7.41
C PRO A 505 16.21 -2.58 7.31
N TYR A 506 15.48 -3.36 6.52
CA TYR A 506 15.78 -4.76 6.24
C TYR A 506 17.24 -4.91 5.75
N PRO A 507 17.99 -5.92 6.24
CA PRO A 507 17.54 -7.05 7.06
C PRO A 507 17.56 -6.81 8.58
N GLN A 508 17.82 -5.59 9.04
CA GLN A 508 17.85 -5.30 10.47
C GLN A 508 16.45 -5.32 11.07
N ILE A 509 16.37 -5.74 12.32
CA ILE A 509 15.15 -5.72 13.13
C ILE A 509 15.34 -4.79 14.34
N ALA A 510 14.23 -4.26 14.86
CA ALA A 510 14.28 -3.49 16.10
C ALA A 510 14.39 -4.45 17.28
N MET A 511 15.40 -4.26 18.13
CA MET A 511 15.55 -5.00 19.38
C MET A 511 15.45 -4.05 20.57
N TYR A 512 14.76 -4.50 21.62
CA TYR A 512 14.67 -3.78 22.87
C TYR A 512 16.02 -3.80 23.61
N ILE A 513 16.52 -2.63 24.00
CA ILE A 513 17.83 -2.44 24.66
C ILE A 513 17.71 -2.00 26.12
N GLY A 514 16.49 -1.99 26.68
CA GLY A 514 16.19 -1.52 28.03
C GLY A 514 15.60 -0.10 28.06
N GLY A 515 14.87 0.23 29.13
CA GLY A 515 14.26 1.55 29.33
C GLY A 515 12.73 1.50 29.38
N ASP A 516 12.09 2.58 28.94
CA ASP A 516 10.63 2.64 28.83
C ASP A 516 10.20 1.94 27.53
N THR A 517 9.40 0.88 27.65
CA THR A 517 8.86 0.15 26.50
C THR A 517 7.85 0.97 25.70
N LYS A 518 7.57 2.23 26.01
CA LYS A 518 6.79 3.16 25.17
C LYS A 518 7.65 4.21 24.46
N SER A 519 8.97 4.17 24.64
CA SER A 519 9.92 5.10 24.02
C SER A 519 10.68 4.46 22.86
N ALA A 520 10.75 5.16 21.72
CA ALA A 520 11.55 4.75 20.58
C ALA A 520 13.05 4.61 20.91
N ASN A 521 13.56 5.36 21.91
CA ASN A 521 14.96 5.31 22.33
C ASN A 521 15.34 4.02 23.07
N SER A 522 14.34 3.22 23.46
CA SER A 522 14.56 1.92 24.09
C SER A 522 14.78 0.80 23.08
N PHE A 523 14.87 1.13 21.79
CA PHE A 523 15.04 0.18 20.70
C PHE A 523 16.24 0.54 19.82
N LYS A 524 16.89 -0.47 19.25
CA LYS A 524 17.99 -0.29 18.30
C LYS A 524 17.87 -1.28 17.15
N CYS A 525 18.23 -0.84 15.95
CA CYS A 525 18.40 -1.73 14.81
C CYS A 525 19.69 -2.56 14.98
N VAL A 526 19.56 -3.88 14.89
CA VAL A 526 20.67 -4.84 15.01
C VAL A 526 20.87 -5.65 13.74
#